data_AF-A0A2E4C7A3-F1
#
_entry.id   AF-A0A2E4C7A3-F1
#
_cell.length_a   1.000
_cell.length_b   1.000
_cell.length_c   1.000
_cell.angle_alpha   90.00
_cell.angle_beta   90.00
_cell.angle_gamma   90.00
#
_symmetry.space_group_name_H-M   'P 1'
#
loop_
_entity.id
_entity.type
_entity.pdbx_description
1 polymer ?
#
loop_
_entity_poly.entity_id
_entity_poly.type
_entity_poly.pdbx_seq_one_letter_code
_entity_poly.pdbx_strand_id
1 'polypeptide(L)'
;MFFDKRLWAFTKGTRVAIAQAVVIGVLASISGIARLGLLGWLLAKVFRGELLSDLAIPALLVAIVMIVRGFLEHWRKMLAHHTAAKVQLKLRAQLHEHVLQLGPAHFGDVRTGEVLLSLVEGVEQLEVWFGEYLPQLIVAAVTPLVIFGILAPLDLPVAGVLTGFALVTLMAPAVFHQWDAARSLKRQEAYSRFAADFLDSLQGLGTLKAFGQSEARGKTLAQRAHEVFKSTMWVLATNSLTRGITDTGLALGAA
;
A
#
# COMPACT_ATOMS: atom_id res chain seq x y z
N MET A 1 11.37 -0.14 -3.19
CA MET A 1 10.60 1.07 -3.53
C MET A 1 10.20 1.02 -5.00
N PHE A 2 8.90 0.94 -5.29
CA PHE A 2 8.34 0.91 -6.66
C PHE A 2 8.31 2.30 -7.32
N PHE A 3 9.36 3.10 -7.15
CA PHE A 3 9.42 4.44 -7.73
C PHE A 3 9.98 4.35 -9.15
N ASP A 4 9.16 3.85 -10.08
CA ASP A 4 9.54 3.84 -11.49
C ASP A 4 9.44 5.27 -12.04
N LYS A 5 10.58 5.80 -12.53
CA LYS A 5 10.65 7.14 -13.13
C LYS A 5 9.69 7.28 -14.32
N ARG A 6 9.35 6.18 -14.99
CA ARG A 6 8.39 6.14 -16.10
C ARG A 6 6.97 6.45 -15.61
N LEU A 7 6.57 5.90 -14.47
CA LEU A 7 5.25 6.17 -13.84
C LEU A 7 5.15 7.61 -13.33
N TRP A 8 6.26 8.17 -12.83
CA TRP A 8 6.30 9.58 -12.41
C TRP A 8 6.05 10.54 -13.60
N ALA A 9 6.45 10.20 -14.82
CA ALA A 9 6.18 11.03 -15.99
C ALA A 9 4.67 11.16 -16.28
N PHE A 10 3.88 10.12 -15.97
CA PHE A 10 2.42 10.12 -16.12
C PHE A 10 1.69 10.99 -15.08
N THR A 11 2.36 11.42 -14.00
CA THR A 11 1.78 12.40 -13.05
C THR A 11 1.66 13.82 -13.62
N LYS A 12 2.23 14.11 -14.81
CA LYS A 12 2.10 15.43 -15.47
C LYS A 12 0.61 15.69 -15.79
N GLY A 13 -0.04 16.47 -14.91
CA GLY A 13 -1.46 16.82 -14.95
C GLY A 13 -2.17 16.65 -13.59
N THR A 14 -1.68 15.79 -12.70
CA THR A 14 -2.29 15.50 -11.39
C THR A 14 -1.46 15.94 -10.19
N ARG A 15 -0.29 16.56 -10.43
CA ARG A 15 0.60 17.09 -9.39
C ARG A 15 -0.08 18.06 -8.43
N VAL A 16 -1.00 18.89 -8.92
CA VAL A 16 -1.76 19.82 -8.07
C VAL A 16 -2.65 19.07 -7.10
N ALA A 17 -3.33 18.02 -7.56
CA ALA A 17 -4.20 17.21 -6.72
C ALA A 17 -3.39 16.37 -5.71
N ILE A 18 -2.23 15.85 -6.12
CA ILE A 18 -1.28 15.19 -5.21
C ILE A 18 -0.79 16.18 -4.15
N ALA A 19 -0.40 17.40 -4.54
CA ALA A 19 0.04 18.43 -3.60
C ALA A 19 -1.06 18.81 -2.61
N GLN A 20 -2.30 18.99 -3.08
CA GLN A 20 -3.47 19.21 -2.21
C GLN A 20 -3.70 18.05 -1.24
N ALA A 21 -3.61 16.79 -1.72
CA ALA A 21 -3.76 15.61 -0.87
C ALA A 21 -2.65 15.52 0.19
N VAL A 22 -1.42 15.89 -0.17
CA VAL A 22 -0.29 15.97 0.76
C VAL A 22 -0.53 17.05 1.81
N VAL A 23 -0.95 18.26 1.41
CA VAL A 23 -1.23 19.37 2.35
C VAL A 23 -2.33 18.97 3.33
N ILE A 24 -3.44 18.41 2.84
CA ILE A 24 -4.53 17.92 3.70
C ILE A 24 -4.03 16.80 4.61
N GLY A 25 -3.21 15.89 4.08
CA GLY A 25 -2.62 14.79 4.86
C GLY A 25 -1.70 15.29 5.98
N VAL A 26 -0.86 16.29 5.72
CA VAL A 26 0.00 16.93 6.72
C VAL A 26 -0.85 17.66 7.76
N LEU A 27 -1.88 18.41 7.35
CA LEU A 27 -2.81 19.05 8.29
C LEU A 27 -3.55 18.02 9.17
N ALA A 28 -3.96 16.89 8.60
CA ALA A 28 -4.58 15.80 9.35
C ALA A 28 -3.60 15.14 10.34
N SER A 29 -2.32 15.00 9.97
CA SER A 29 -1.25 14.56 10.87
C SER A 29 -1.04 15.54 12.03
N ILE A 30 -0.96 16.85 11.75
CA ILE A 30 -0.83 17.90 12.76
C ILE A 30 -2.03 17.88 13.72
N SER A 31 -3.26 17.77 13.20
CA SER A 31 -4.45 17.68 14.05
C SER A 31 -4.45 16.40 14.88
N GLY A 32 -3.91 15.30 14.34
CA GLY A 32 -3.69 14.05 15.07
C GLY A 32 -2.72 14.22 16.24
N ILE A 33 -1.59 14.91 16.02
CA ILE A 33 -0.60 15.22 17.06
C ILE A 33 -1.20 16.14 18.12
N ALA A 34 -1.88 17.21 17.71
CA ALA A 34 -2.56 18.13 18.60
C ALA A 34 -3.61 17.42 19.47
N ARG A 35 -4.37 16.48 18.91
CA ARG A 35 -5.32 15.66 19.66
C ARG A 35 -4.64 14.88 20.78
N LEU A 36 -3.50 14.25 20.50
CA LEU A 36 -2.76 13.48 21.51
C LEU A 36 -2.23 14.39 22.63
N GLY A 37 -1.66 15.54 22.27
CA GLY A 37 -1.20 16.53 23.26
C GLY A 37 -2.33 17.08 24.13
N LEU A 38 -3.47 17.44 23.53
CA LEU A 38 -4.65 17.93 24.25
C LEU A 38 -5.27 16.85 25.16
N LEU A 39 -5.30 15.59 24.71
CA LEU A 39 -5.74 14.47 25.54
C LEU A 39 -4.81 14.26 26.73
N GLY A 40 -3.48 14.33 26.51
CA GLY A 40 -2.49 14.27 27.59
C GLY A 40 -2.69 15.40 28.60
N TRP A 41 -2.92 16.62 28.13
CA TRP A 41 -3.21 17.77 28.99
C TRP A 41 -4.51 17.61 29.79
N LEU A 42 -5.59 17.14 29.13
CA LEU A 42 -6.87 16.84 29.78
C LEU A 42 -6.70 15.78 30.88
N LEU A 43 -6.02 14.66 30.57
CA LEU A 43 -5.74 13.60 31.53
C LEU A 43 -4.93 14.12 32.72
N ALA A 44 -3.90 14.93 32.47
CA ALA A 44 -3.07 15.51 33.54
C ALA A 44 -3.87 16.42 34.50
N LYS A 45 -4.93 17.09 34.02
CA LYS A 45 -5.84 17.88 34.88
C LYS A 45 -6.80 16.99 35.68
N VAL A 46 -7.33 15.94 35.06
CA VAL A 46 -8.16 14.92 35.72
C VAL A 46 -7.40 14.26 36.87
N PHE A 47 -6.16 13.83 36.62
CA PHE A 47 -5.32 13.19 37.65
C PHE A 47 -4.91 14.14 38.79
N ARG A 48 -4.86 15.45 38.52
CA ARG A 48 -4.61 16.47 39.55
C ARG A 48 -5.86 16.81 40.39
N GLY A 49 -7.02 16.25 40.06
CA GLY A 49 -8.27 16.48 40.79
C GLY A 49 -8.83 17.89 40.60
N GLU A 50 -8.54 18.56 39.48
CA GLU A 50 -9.08 19.89 39.18
C GLU A 50 -10.62 19.88 39.04
N LEU A 51 -11.24 21.04 39.25
CA LEU A 51 -12.69 21.23 39.15
C LEU A 51 -13.21 20.95 37.73
N LEU A 52 -14.44 20.45 37.60
CA LEU A 52 -15.09 20.19 36.30
C LEU A 52 -15.11 21.40 35.36
N SER A 53 -15.16 22.62 35.90
CA SER A 53 -15.06 23.87 35.13
C SER A 53 -13.73 24.00 34.38
N ASP A 54 -12.64 23.54 34.98
CA ASP A 54 -11.29 23.65 34.42
C ASP A 54 -10.99 22.56 33.38
N LEU A 55 -11.87 21.54 33.30
CA LEU A 55 -11.85 20.47 32.30
C LEU A 55 -12.67 20.82 31.05
N ALA A 56 -13.60 21.79 31.14
CA ALA A 56 -14.49 22.13 30.04
C ALA A 56 -13.73 22.63 28.80
N ILE A 57 -12.72 23.49 29.00
CA ILE A 57 -11.88 24.03 27.92
C ILE A 57 -11.07 22.92 27.22
N PRO A 58 -10.26 22.09 27.91
CA PRO A 58 -9.54 21.00 27.25
C PRO A 58 -10.48 20.02 26.55
N ALA A 59 -11.61 19.66 27.16
CA ALA A 59 -12.58 18.76 26.56
C ALA A 59 -13.17 19.35 25.26
N LEU A 60 -13.52 20.63 25.26
CA LEU A 60 -14.01 21.33 24.07
C LEU A 60 -12.96 21.38 22.96
N LEU A 61 -11.71 21.69 23.30
CA LEU A 61 -10.61 21.72 22.32
C LEU A 61 -10.37 20.34 21.69
N VAL A 62 -10.39 19.27 22.50
CA VAL A 62 -10.30 17.89 21.99
C VAL A 62 -11.45 17.60 21.01
N ALA A 63 -12.69 17.96 21.38
CA ALA A 63 -13.86 17.74 20.53
C ALA A 63 -13.75 18.50 19.19
N ILE A 64 -13.35 19.77 19.22
CA ILE A 64 -13.13 20.59 18.02
C ILE A 64 -12.07 19.95 17.12
N VAL A 65 -10.91 19.58 17.68
CA VAL A 65 -9.83 18.94 16.91
C VAL A 65 -10.28 17.61 16.32
N MET A 66 -11.09 16.82 17.03
CA MET A 66 -11.66 15.58 16.48
C MET A 66 -12.58 15.83 15.29
N ILE A 67 -13.44 16.85 15.35
CA ILE A 67 -14.32 17.22 14.24
C ILE A 67 -13.49 17.69 13.03
N VAL A 68 -12.54 18.60 13.26
CA VAL A 68 -11.63 19.10 12.20
C VAL A 68 -10.87 17.94 11.56
N ARG A 69 -10.37 16.99 12.37
CA ARG A 69 -9.69 15.80 11.85
C ARG A 69 -10.61 14.95 10.99
N GLY A 70 -11.85 14.71 11.43
CA GLY A 70 -12.83 13.94 10.66
C GLY A 70 -13.11 14.59 9.31
N PHE A 71 -13.24 15.91 9.28
CA PHE A 71 -13.45 16.67 8.06
C PHE A 71 -12.24 16.64 7.11
N LEU A 72 -11.03 16.83 7.63
CA LEU A 72 -9.78 16.73 6.85
C LEU A 72 -9.62 15.33 6.25
N GLU A 73 -9.93 14.28 7.02
CA GLU A 73 -9.86 12.89 6.57
C GLU A 73 -10.88 12.61 5.45
N HIS A 74 -12.11 13.10 5.60
CA HIS A 74 -13.14 13.00 4.57
C HIS A 74 -12.73 13.71 3.28
N TRP A 75 -12.24 14.95 3.38
CA TRP A 75 -11.75 15.71 2.23
C TRP A 75 -10.55 15.05 1.56
N ARG A 76 -9.62 14.48 2.34
CA ARG A 76 -8.49 13.72 1.79
C ARG A 76 -8.97 12.55 0.94
N LYS A 77 -9.94 11.78 1.44
CA LYS A 77 -10.52 10.63 0.72
C LYS A 77 -11.26 11.06 -0.55
N MET A 78 -12.07 12.12 -0.47
CA MET A 78 -12.78 12.64 -1.63
C MET A 78 -11.81 13.12 -2.72
N LEU A 79 -10.75 13.84 -2.34
CA LEU A 79 -9.72 14.29 -3.27
C LEU A 79 -8.96 13.12 -3.89
N ALA A 80 -8.64 12.10 -3.10
CA ALA A 80 -8.00 10.88 -3.59
C ALA A 80 -8.85 10.22 -4.68
N HIS A 81 -10.14 9.95 -4.41
CA HIS A 81 -11.06 9.36 -5.38
C HIS A 81 -11.22 10.19 -6.66
N HIS A 82 -11.39 11.51 -6.54
CA HIS A 82 -11.52 12.36 -7.74
C HIS A 82 -10.23 12.39 -8.57
N THR A 83 -9.07 12.36 -7.93
CA THR A 83 -7.77 12.35 -8.62
C THR A 83 -7.57 11.03 -9.34
N ALA A 84 -7.84 9.92 -8.65
CA ALA A 84 -7.86 8.56 -9.15
C ALA A 84 -8.69 8.45 -10.44
N ALA A 85 -9.97 8.84 -10.38
CA ALA A 85 -10.89 8.78 -11.52
C ALA A 85 -10.38 9.59 -12.74
N LYS A 86 -9.83 10.79 -12.53
CA LYS A 86 -9.26 11.60 -13.61
C LYS A 86 -8.05 10.95 -14.29
N VAL A 87 -7.17 10.34 -13.50
CA VAL A 87 -6.00 9.61 -14.01
C VAL A 87 -6.45 8.41 -14.82
N GLN A 88 -7.39 7.64 -14.28
CA GLN A 88 -7.96 6.45 -14.90
C GLN A 88 -8.57 6.74 -16.27
N LEU A 89 -9.40 7.79 -16.37
CA LEU A 89 -10.00 8.21 -17.64
C LEU A 89 -8.96 8.60 -18.68
N LYS A 90 -7.92 9.34 -18.27
CA LYS A 90 -6.83 9.76 -19.17
C LYS A 90 -6.02 8.56 -19.69
N LEU A 91 -5.69 7.61 -18.83
CA LEU A 91 -4.98 6.38 -19.21
C LEU A 91 -5.83 5.49 -20.12
N ARG A 92 -7.11 5.27 -19.78
CA ARG A 92 -8.03 4.50 -20.63
C ARG A 92 -8.15 5.11 -22.03
N ALA A 93 -8.28 6.44 -22.13
CA ALA A 93 -8.33 7.13 -23.42
C ALA A 93 -7.04 6.97 -24.23
N GLN A 94 -5.87 7.12 -23.61
CA GLN A 94 -4.57 6.94 -24.28
C GLN A 94 -4.35 5.51 -24.77
N LEU A 95 -4.71 4.52 -23.95
CA LEU A 95 -4.59 3.12 -24.31
C LEU A 95 -5.56 2.74 -25.42
N HIS A 96 -6.80 3.23 -25.36
CA HIS A 96 -7.78 3.00 -26.41
C HIS A 96 -7.32 3.58 -27.75
N GLU A 97 -6.82 4.81 -27.75
CA GLU A 97 -6.25 5.45 -28.94
C GLU A 97 -5.05 4.67 -29.49
N HIS A 98 -4.16 4.19 -28.62
CA HIS A 98 -3.01 3.38 -29.04
C HIS A 98 -3.43 2.04 -29.65
N VAL A 99 -4.44 1.37 -29.08
CA VAL A 99 -5.02 0.14 -29.62
C VAL A 99 -5.63 0.38 -31.01
N LEU A 100 -6.33 1.50 -31.19
CA LEU A 100 -6.87 1.89 -32.50
C LEU A 100 -5.76 2.14 -33.54
N GLN A 101 -4.66 2.78 -33.14
CA GLN A 101 -3.52 3.06 -34.03
C GLN A 101 -2.76 1.80 -34.45
N LEU A 102 -2.67 0.78 -33.59
CA LEU A 102 -2.04 -0.50 -33.91
C LEU A 102 -2.82 -1.27 -34.99
N GLY A 103 -4.14 -1.04 -35.08
CA GLY A 103 -5.02 -1.64 -36.07
C GLY A 103 -5.25 -3.15 -35.87
N PRO A 104 -6.22 -3.73 -36.61
CA PRO A 104 -6.61 -5.14 -36.45
C PRO A 104 -5.51 -6.13 -36.85
N ALA A 105 -4.58 -5.73 -37.73
CA ALA A 105 -3.46 -6.57 -38.16
C ALA A 105 -2.48 -6.93 -37.03
N HIS A 106 -2.37 -6.08 -36.01
CA HIS A 106 -1.51 -6.35 -34.85
C HIS A 106 -2.08 -7.41 -33.91
N PHE A 107 -3.39 -7.61 -33.91
CA PHE A 107 -4.10 -8.53 -33.02
C PHE A 107 -4.48 -9.86 -33.71
N GLY A 108 -3.91 -10.16 -34.88
CA GLY A 108 -4.23 -11.38 -35.63
C GLY A 108 -3.89 -12.68 -34.88
N ASP A 109 -2.85 -12.67 -34.05
CA ASP A 109 -2.35 -13.83 -33.27
C ASP A 109 -2.57 -13.70 -31.75
N VAL A 110 -3.17 -12.59 -31.29
CA VAL A 110 -3.30 -12.29 -29.85
C VAL A 110 -4.77 -12.20 -29.49
N ARG A 111 -5.20 -12.91 -28.43
CA ARG A 111 -6.58 -12.82 -27.91
C ARG A 111 -6.84 -11.40 -27.41
N THR A 112 -7.56 -10.61 -28.20
CA THR A 112 -7.85 -9.19 -27.95
C THR A 112 -8.50 -8.98 -26.58
N GLY A 113 -9.29 -9.95 -26.12
CA GLY A 113 -9.92 -9.96 -24.80
C GLY A 113 -8.91 -10.00 -23.63
N GLU A 114 -7.83 -10.78 -23.73
CA GLU A 114 -6.79 -10.86 -22.68
C GLU A 114 -5.97 -9.57 -22.62
N VAL A 115 -5.69 -8.96 -23.78
CA VAL A 115 -5.02 -7.66 -23.83
C VAL A 115 -5.90 -6.57 -23.21
N LEU A 116 -7.18 -6.51 -23.56
CA LEU A 116 -8.13 -5.56 -22.98
C LEU A 116 -8.29 -5.75 -21.46
N LEU A 117 -8.42 -6.99 -20.98
CA LEU A 117 -8.50 -7.30 -19.55
C LEU A 117 -7.25 -6.85 -18.79
N SER A 118 -6.06 -7.20 -19.29
CA SER A 118 -4.80 -6.78 -18.64
C SER A 118 -4.61 -5.26 -18.63
N LEU A 119 -5.07 -4.56 -19.67
CA LEU A 119 -5.06 -3.09 -19.70
C LEU A 119 -6.04 -2.49 -18.69
N VAL A 120 -7.25 -3.03 -18.57
CA VAL A 120 -8.26 -2.55 -17.62
C VAL A 120 -7.79 -2.77 -16.18
N GLU A 121 -7.34 -3.98 -15.85
CA GLU A 121 -6.81 -4.32 -14.52
C GLU A 121 -5.56 -3.50 -14.19
N GLY A 122 -4.64 -3.34 -15.14
CA GLY A 122 -3.43 -2.53 -14.95
C GLY A 122 -3.74 -1.06 -14.68
N VAL A 123 -4.77 -0.51 -15.33
CA VAL A 123 -5.20 0.88 -15.10
C VAL A 123 -5.93 1.04 -13.77
N GLU A 124 -6.71 0.04 -13.33
CA GLU A 124 -7.31 0.04 -11.99
C GLU A 124 -6.26 -0.01 -10.88
N GLN A 125 -5.18 -0.77 -11.05
CA GLN A 125 -4.09 -0.78 -10.06
C GLN A 125 -3.36 0.57 -9.96
N LEU A 126 -3.26 1.31 -11.07
CA LEU A 126 -2.67 2.66 -11.08
C LEU A 126 -3.53 3.67 -10.30
N GLU A 127 -4.85 3.44 -10.21
CA GLU A 127 -5.78 4.28 -9.45
C GLU A 127 -5.36 4.40 -7.98
N VAL A 128 -5.20 3.25 -7.32
CA VAL A 128 -4.79 3.15 -5.91
C VAL A 128 -3.40 3.73 -5.72
N TRP A 129 -2.51 3.53 -6.70
CA TRP A 129 -1.14 4.02 -6.63
C TRP A 129 -1.05 5.55 -6.63
N PHE A 130 -1.76 6.23 -7.55
CA PHE A 130 -1.72 7.70 -7.64
C PHE A 130 -2.65 8.40 -6.63
N GLY A 131 -3.80 7.79 -6.31
CA GLY A 131 -4.81 8.38 -5.43
C GLY A 131 -4.46 8.27 -3.95
N GLU A 132 -3.92 7.13 -3.52
CA GLU A 132 -3.72 6.84 -2.10
C GLU A 132 -2.25 6.64 -1.76
N TYR A 133 -1.56 5.75 -2.47
CA TYR A 133 -0.22 5.33 -2.09
C TYR A 133 0.79 6.48 -2.20
N LEU A 134 0.83 7.18 -3.33
CA LEU A 134 1.83 8.21 -3.56
C LEU A 134 1.67 9.43 -2.62
N PRO A 135 0.47 10.02 -2.43
CA PRO A 135 0.28 11.07 -1.42
C PRO A 135 0.62 10.58 -0.02
N GLN A 136 0.20 9.37 0.36
CA GLN A 136 0.47 8.81 1.68
C GLN A 136 1.97 8.59 1.91
N LEU A 137 2.73 8.19 0.89
CA LEU A 137 4.18 8.05 0.97
C LEU A 137 4.85 9.40 1.31
N ILE A 138 4.43 10.48 0.64
CA ILE A 138 4.96 11.83 0.91
C ILE A 138 4.56 12.28 2.32
N VAL A 139 3.30 12.09 2.72
CA VAL A 139 2.83 12.42 4.07
C VAL A 139 3.62 11.63 5.12
N ALA A 140 3.87 10.34 4.90
CA ALA A 140 4.65 9.50 5.81
C ALA A 140 6.11 9.93 5.92
N ALA A 141 6.71 10.47 4.85
CA ALA A 141 8.07 11.03 4.88
C ALA A 141 8.14 12.40 5.59
N VAL A 142 7.11 13.23 5.42
CA VAL A 142 7.06 14.59 6.01
C VAL A 142 6.64 14.54 7.48
N THR A 143 5.79 13.61 7.89
CA THR A 143 5.23 13.55 9.25
C THR A 143 6.30 13.45 10.35
N PRO A 144 7.37 12.62 10.23
CA PRO A 144 8.46 12.61 11.21
C PRO A 144 9.14 13.98 11.39
N LEU A 145 9.34 14.73 10.29
CA LEU A 145 9.91 16.08 10.35
C LEU A 145 8.98 17.07 11.04
N VAL A 146 7.67 16.93 10.83
CA VAL A 146 6.64 17.73 11.52
C VAL A 146 6.64 17.42 13.02
N ILE A 147 6.70 16.14 13.40
CA ILE A 147 6.80 15.73 14.81
C ILE A 147 8.07 16.33 15.43
N PHE A 148 9.22 16.22 14.77
CA PHE A 148 10.46 16.82 15.22
C PHE A 148 10.32 18.33 15.43
N GLY A 149 9.76 19.07 14.46
CA GLY A 149 9.59 20.52 14.56
C GLY A 149 8.66 20.95 15.70
N ILE A 150 7.65 20.15 16.04
CA ILE A 150 6.73 20.42 17.15
C ILE A 150 7.39 20.09 18.50
N LEU A 151 8.17 19.02 18.57
CA LEU A 151 8.67 18.46 19.83
C LEU A 151 10.06 18.99 20.23
N ALA A 152 10.90 19.36 19.26
CA ALA A 152 12.25 19.86 19.51
C ALA A 152 12.30 21.10 20.43
N PRO A 153 11.34 22.05 20.40
CA PRO A 153 11.30 23.15 21.37
C PRO A 153 10.95 22.73 22.80
N LEU A 154 10.32 21.56 22.98
CA LEU A 154 9.91 21.04 24.29
C LEU A 154 11.01 20.17 24.90
N ASP A 155 11.51 19.21 24.12
CA ASP A 155 12.55 18.26 24.55
C ASP A 155 13.32 17.74 23.32
N LEU A 156 14.53 18.26 23.11
CA LEU A 156 15.35 17.95 21.94
C LEU A 156 15.82 16.47 21.92
N PRO A 157 16.33 15.89 23.03
CA PRO A 157 16.62 14.45 23.10
C PRO A 157 15.43 13.56 22.70
N VAL A 158 14.25 13.79 23.28
CA VAL A 158 13.05 12.98 23.00
C VAL A 158 12.61 13.14 21.54
N ALA A 159 12.63 14.37 21.02
CA ALA A 159 12.32 14.65 19.62
C ALA A 159 13.25 13.89 18.65
N GLY A 160 14.56 13.86 18.94
CA GLY A 160 15.55 13.15 18.15
C GLY A 160 15.33 11.64 18.13
N VAL A 161 15.09 11.03 19.30
CA VAL A 161 14.85 9.58 19.42
C VAL A 161 13.59 9.17 18.66
N LEU A 162 12.45 9.84 18.90
CA LEU A 162 11.18 9.52 18.24
C LEU A 162 11.27 9.67 16.70
N THR A 163 11.95 10.70 16.23
CA THR A 163 12.15 10.92 14.79
C THR A 163 13.06 9.86 14.18
N GLY A 164 14.12 9.47 14.89
CA GLY A 164 15.00 8.37 14.50
C GLY A 164 14.25 7.05 14.33
N PHE A 165 13.45 6.66 15.33
CA PHE A 165 12.61 5.47 15.25
C PHE A 165 11.57 5.56 14.12
N ALA A 166 10.90 6.71 13.95
CA ALA A 166 9.94 6.90 12.88
C ALA A 166 10.56 6.74 11.48
N LEU A 167 11.78 7.25 11.26
CA LEU A 167 12.52 7.08 10.01
C LEU A 167 12.97 5.64 9.79
N VAL A 168 13.45 4.97 10.85
CA VAL A 168 13.80 3.54 10.78
C VAL A 168 12.58 2.70 10.42
N THR A 169 11.42 2.92 11.05
CA THR A 169 10.17 2.21 10.72
C THR A 169 9.72 2.49 9.29
N LEU A 170 9.92 3.72 8.78
CA LEU A 170 9.60 4.06 7.39
C LEU A 170 10.52 3.34 6.39
N MET A 171 11.81 3.20 6.73
CA MET A 171 12.84 2.65 5.82
C MET A 171 12.99 1.13 5.92
N ALA A 172 12.74 0.52 7.09
CA ALA A 172 12.98 -0.89 7.32
C ALA A 172 12.23 -1.80 6.34
N PRO A 173 10.92 -1.65 6.08
CA PRO A 173 10.20 -2.48 5.12
C PRO A 173 10.78 -2.37 3.70
N ALA A 174 11.29 -1.19 3.31
CA ALA A 174 11.85 -0.97 1.99
C ALA A 174 13.19 -1.71 1.77
N VAL A 175 13.95 -1.93 2.84
CA VAL A 175 15.20 -2.71 2.81
C VAL A 175 14.89 -4.21 2.79
N PHE A 176 13.99 -4.67 3.67
CA PHE A 176 13.58 -6.08 3.71
C PHE A 176 12.96 -6.55 2.39
N HIS A 177 12.13 -5.71 1.75
CA HIS A 177 11.47 -6.09 0.50
C HIS A 177 12.44 -6.25 -0.69
N GLN A 178 13.58 -5.56 -0.70
CA GLN A 178 14.59 -5.74 -1.76
C GLN A 178 15.21 -7.14 -1.72
N TRP A 179 15.29 -7.76 -0.53
CA TRP A 179 15.77 -9.13 -0.38
C TRP A 179 14.73 -10.18 -0.81
N ASP A 180 13.43 -9.89 -0.68
CA ASP A 180 12.37 -10.84 -1.02
C ASP A 180 11.80 -10.71 -2.44
N ALA A 181 12.08 -9.62 -3.16
CA ALA A 181 11.55 -9.39 -4.51
C ALA A 181 11.93 -10.53 -5.50
N ALA A 182 13.19 -10.97 -5.47
CA ALA A 182 13.67 -12.06 -6.33
C ALA A 182 12.99 -13.41 -5.97
N ARG A 183 12.67 -13.63 -4.69
CA ARG A 183 11.98 -14.84 -4.23
C ARG A 183 10.51 -14.84 -4.65
N SER A 184 9.86 -13.68 -4.60
CA SER A 184 8.48 -13.54 -5.05
C SER A 184 8.33 -13.77 -6.56
N LEU A 185 9.26 -13.25 -7.37
CA LEU A 185 9.29 -13.49 -8.82
C LEU A 185 9.47 -14.98 -9.16
N LYS A 186 10.46 -15.63 -8.54
CA LYS A 186 10.67 -17.09 -8.71
C LYS A 186 9.44 -17.91 -8.35
N ARG A 187 8.70 -17.51 -7.30
CA ARG A 187 7.44 -18.15 -6.89
C ARG A 187 6.34 -17.94 -7.93
N GLN A 188 6.21 -16.73 -8.47
CA GLN A 188 5.21 -16.44 -9.51
C GLN A 188 5.47 -17.26 -10.78
N GLU A 189 6.73 -17.40 -11.20
CA GLU A 189 7.12 -18.28 -12.31
C GLU A 189 6.85 -19.77 -12.02
N ALA A 190 7.09 -20.23 -10.79
CA ALA A 190 6.79 -21.61 -10.40
C ALA A 190 5.29 -21.89 -10.43
N TYR A 191 4.48 -20.95 -9.93
CA TYR A 191 3.02 -21.04 -9.96
C TYR A 191 2.48 -21.03 -11.40
N SER A 192 2.99 -20.15 -12.25
CA SER A 192 2.59 -20.08 -13.67
C SER A 192 2.94 -21.37 -14.42
N ARG A 193 4.11 -21.95 -14.17
CA ARG A 193 4.50 -23.24 -14.76
C ARG A 193 3.57 -24.37 -14.32
N PHE A 194 3.27 -24.45 -13.02
CA PHE A 194 2.32 -25.43 -12.51
C PHE A 194 0.92 -25.27 -13.12
N ALA A 195 0.42 -24.03 -13.23
CA ALA A 195 -0.88 -23.76 -13.85
C ALA A 195 -0.92 -24.21 -15.32
N ALA A 196 0.16 -23.97 -16.07
CA ALA A 196 0.29 -24.46 -17.45
C ALA A 196 0.32 -26.00 -17.52
N ASP A 197 1.12 -26.67 -16.69
CA ASP A 197 1.19 -28.14 -16.62
C ASP A 197 -0.17 -28.76 -16.25
N PHE A 198 -0.91 -28.11 -15.36
CA PHE A 198 -2.24 -28.53 -14.93
C PHE A 198 -3.25 -28.40 -16.08
N LEU A 199 -3.25 -27.27 -16.78
CA LEU A 199 -4.12 -27.03 -17.93
C LEU A 199 -3.84 -28.01 -19.08
N ASP A 200 -2.57 -28.21 -19.41
CA ASP A 200 -2.14 -29.20 -20.42
C ASP A 200 -2.58 -30.62 -20.04
N SER A 201 -2.41 -30.99 -18.77
CA SER A 201 -2.85 -32.30 -18.29
C SER A 201 -4.37 -32.46 -18.34
N LEU A 202 -5.14 -31.40 -18.07
CA LEU A 202 -6.61 -31.38 -18.21
C LEU A 202 -7.05 -31.54 -19.67
N GLN A 203 -6.42 -30.80 -20.58
CA GLN A 203 -6.71 -30.89 -22.02
C GLN A 203 -6.33 -32.27 -22.59
N GLY A 204 -5.25 -32.87 -22.11
CA GLY A 204 -4.76 -34.20 -22.48
C GLY A 204 -5.39 -35.38 -21.71
N LEU A 205 -6.38 -35.16 -20.84
CA LEU A 205 -6.94 -36.22 -19.98
C LEU A 205 -7.47 -37.43 -20.76
N GLY A 206 -8.08 -37.20 -21.92
CA GLY A 206 -8.60 -38.27 -22.77
C GLY A 206 -7.49 -39.22 -23.22
N THR A 207 -6.38 -38.66 -23.70
CA THR A 207 -5.18 -39.41 -24.08
C THR A 207 -4.56 -40.11 -22.89
N LEU A 208 -4.41 -39.42 -21.75
CA LEU A 208 -3.85 -40.01 -20.54
C LEU A 208 -4.67 -41.21 -20.03
N LYS A 209 -6.00 -41.16 -20.14
CA LYS A 209 -6.87 -42.31 -19.82
C LYS A 209 -6.73 -43.44 -20.84
N ALA A 210 -6.69 -43.12 -22.14
CA ALA A 210 -6.55 -44.12 -23.20
C ALA A 210 -5.26 -44.93 -23.08
N PHE A 211 -4.16 -44.31 -22.62
CA PHE A 211 -2.88 -44.96 -22.39
C PHE A 211 -2.67 -45.45 -20.94
N GLY A 212 -3.66 -45.35 -20.06
CA GLY A 212 -3.54 -45.78 -18.65
C GLY A 212 -2.57 -44.96 -17.80
N GLN A 213 -2.18 -43.76 -18.24
CA GLN A 213 -1.18 -42.90 -17.61
C GLN A 213 -1.77 -41.81 -16.68
N SER A 214 -3.10 -41.74 -16.54
CA SER A 214 -3.77 -40.70 -15.76
C SER A 214 -3.35 -40.68 -14.28
N GLU A 215 -3.13 -41.83 -13.66
CA GLU A 215 -2.72 -41.90 -12.25
C GLU A 215 -1.26 -41.45 -12.04
N ALA A 216 -0.35 -41.89 -12.92
CA ALA A 216 1.06 -41.50 -12.87
C ALA A 216 1.24 -39.99 -13.09
N ARG A 217 0.52 -39.40 -14.04
CA ARG A 217 0.51 -37.94 -14.26
C ARG A 217 -0.10 -37.21 -13.06
N GLY A 218 -1.18 -37.73 -12.48
CA GLY A 218 -1.80 -37.20 -11.26
C GLY A 218 -0.84 -37.13 -10.08
N LYS A 219 -0.06 -38.19 -9.83
CA LYS A 219 0.97 -38.21 -8.77
C LYS A 219 2.05 -37.15 -9.00
N THR A 220 2.50 -36.97 -10.25
CA THR A 220 3.50 -35.95 -10.61
C THR A 220 2.96 -34.53 -10.36
N LEU A 221 1.69 -34.30 -10.72
CA LEU A 221 1.04 -33.00 -10.54
C LEU A 221 0.81 -32.69 -9.06
N ALA A 222 0.45 -33.70 -8.26
CA ALA A 222 0.33 -33.58 -6.80
C ALA A 222 1.67 -33.23 -6.13
N GLN A 223 2.77 -33.82 -6.59
CA GLN A 223 4.12 -33.46 -6.09
C GLN A 223 4.47 -32.00 -6.41
N ARG A 224 4.28 -31.56 -7.67
CA ARG A 224 4.51 -30.15 -8.07
C ARG A 224 3.61 -29.18 -7.31
N ALA A 225 2.34 -29.52 -7.10
CA ALA A 225 1.42 -28.73 -6.28
C ALA A 225 1.93 -28.59 -4.84
N HIS A 226 2.47 -29.67 -4.26
CA HIS A 226 3.00 -29.66 -2.91
C HIS A 226 4.29 -28.82 -2.78
N GLU A 227 5.15 -28.79 -3.80
CA GLU A 227 6.32 -27.92 -3.86
C GLU A 227 5.93 -26.44 -3.90
N VAL A 228 4.96 -26.08 -4.76
CA VAL A 228 4.41 -24.72 -4.82
C VAL A 228 3.76 -24.33 -3.49
N PHE A 229 3.01 -25.25 -2.86
CA PHE A 229 2.42 -25.04 -1.54
C PHE A 229 3.49 -24.76 -0.46
N LYS A 230 4.54 -25.58 -0.37
CA LYS A 230 5.65 -25.38 0.58
C LYS A 230 6.32 -24.02 0.38
N SER A 231 6.61 -23.65 -0.88
CA SER A 231 7.21 -22.35 -1.18
C SER A 231 6.32 -21.18 -0.77
N THR A 232 5.00 -21.32 -0.94
CA THR A 232 4.01 -20.32 -0.55
C THR A 232 3.92 -20.18 0.96
N MET A 233 3.87 -21.30 1.69
CA MET A 233 3.84 -21.33 3.15
C MET A 233 5.10 -20.72 3.77
N TRP A 234 6.28 -20.97 3.19
CA TRP A 234 7.52 -20.36 3.64
C TRP A 234 7.50 -18.84 3.53
N VAL A 235 7.03 -18.29 2.41
CA VAL A 235 6.88 -16.84 2.22
C VAL A 235 5.85 -16.26 3.19
N LEU A 236 4.74 -16.97 3.41
CA LEU A 236 3.73 -16.53 4.37
C LEU A 236 4.30 -16.47 5.79
N ALA A 237 5.10 -17.47 6.18
CA ALA A 237 5.79 -17.50 7.46
C ALA A 237 6.81 -16.36 7.60
N THR A 238 7.63 -16.08 6.58
CA THR A 238 8.60 -14.96 6.60
C THR A 238 7.92 -13.60 6.63
N ASN A 239 6.83 -13.40 5.89
CA ASN A 239 6.03 -12.19 5.98
C ASN A 239 5.41 -12.01 7.37
N SER A 240 4.88 -13.09 7.96
CA SER A 240 4.29 -13.05 9.30
C SER A 240 5.35 -12.73 10.37
N LEU A 241 6.54 -13.31 10.25
CA LEU A 241 7.67 -13.02 11.13
C LEU A 241 8.14 -11.57 11.01
N THR A 242 8.25 -11.05 9.78
CA THR A 242 8.64 -9.66 9.53
C THR A 242 7.65 -8.68 10.14
N ARG A 243 6.34 -8.98 10.03
CA ARG A 243 5.28 -8.21 10.66
C ARG A 243 5.39 -8.26 12.19
N GLY A 244 5.60 -9.45 12.76
CA GLY A 244 5.81 -9.61 14.20
C GLY A 244 7.03 -8.82 14.74
N ILE A 245 8.14 -8.83 14.01
CA ILE A 245 9.33 -8.02 14.34
C ILE A 245 9.00 -6.52 14.29
N THR A 246 8.30 -6.08 13.25
CA THR A 246 7.91 -4.68 13.08
C THR A 246 6.99 -4.21 14.21
N ASP A 247 5.98 -5.01 14.55
CA ASP A 247 5.01 -4.72 15.61
C ASP A 247 5.69 -4.71 16.99
N THR A 248 6.63 -5.63 17.24
CA THR A 248 7.41 -5.68 18.48
C THR A 248 8.37 -4.49 18.59
N GLY A 249 8.99 -4.07 17.48
CA GLY A 249 9.82 -2.87 17.42
C GLY A 249 9.02 -1.59 17.70
N LEU A 250 7.80 -1.49 17.15
CA LEU A 250 6.85 -0.41 17.45
C LEU A 250 6.44 -0.42 18.94
N ALA A 251 6.15 -1.58 19.50
CA ALA A 251 5.76 -1.71 20.91
C ALA A 251 6.89 -1.32 21.87
N LEU A 252 8.12 -1.74 21.60
CA LEU A 252 9.30 -1.38 22.40
C LEU A 252 9.69 0.10 22.26
N GLY A 253 9.46 0.71 21.09
CA GLY A 253 9.71 2.14 20.90
C GLY A 253 8.63 3.06 21.49
N ALA A 254 7.46 2.52 21.83
CA ALA A 254 6.36 3.23 22.47
C ALA A 254 6.30 3.05 23.99
N ALA A 255 7.10 2.12 24.54
CA ALA A 255 7.26 1.86 25.97
C ALA A 255 8.43 2.68 26.54
#